data_AF-A0A2W5THA5-F1
#
_entry.id   AF-A0A2W5THA5-F1
#
_cell.length_a   1.000
_cell.length_b   1.000
_cell.length_c   1.000
_cell.angle_alpha   90.00
_cell.angle_beta   90.00
_cell.angle_gamma   90.00
#
_symmetry.space_group_name_H-M   'P 1'
#
loop_
_entity.id
_entity.type
_entity.pdbx_description
1 polymer ?
#
loop_
_entity_poly.entity_id
_entity_poly.type
_entity_poly.pdbx_seq_one_letter_code
_entity_poly.pdbx_strand_id
1 'polypeptide(L)'
;MDGFDQFLDIPITGTGYTLAGLMNVSGYTLTGEVKLDEGRVATTRALLLGDGGSKAGSVKRTFTTQDQMAVIGFAYRAEASRDNVVAITSLGTLGWNKDTAKMTFAGGQGSATILLDLWYYYEIVVDKANQLVQVWINNTKDIEVALPSTAQFLTNFECLWSSAANDKKYLDDLYFLDGSAGQYTERVGPMAIQARLPTEDIDKEWSPSTGSVHWDLVNNQPPKDTEFVQSNVSGAMDTFRSNQTVPTDGQVIAVGITVMNRKSDIDARQLGMVVGGKGQTQKEVIDTDLLTTPKYSYAVFETAPDGSTWTATSVTNTPFGVAVRP
;
A
#
# COMPACT_ATOMS: atom_id res chain seq x y z
N MET A 1 2.65 -1.55 -0.99
CA MET A 1 1.29 -2.13 -0.89
C MET A 1 0.58 -1.41 0.25
N ASP A 2 -0.68 -1.04 0.09
CA ASP A 2 -1.43 -0.24 1.05
C ASP A 2 -2.92 -0.59 1.02
N GLY A 3 -3.47 -1.01 2.15
CA GLY A 3 -4.91 -1.14 2.40
C GLY A 3 -5.48 0.01 3.22
N PHE A 4 -4.71 1.09 3.43
CA PHE A 4 -5.09 2.33 4.14
C PHE A 4 -5.52 2.22 5.62
N ASP A 5 -5.65 1.02 6.17
CA ASP A 5 -5.97 0.76 7.58
C ASP A 5 -4.95 1.38 8.57
N GLN A 6 -3.70 1.64 8.15
CA GLN A 6 -2.70 2.31 9.00
C GLN A 6 -3.10 3.75 9.39
N PHE A 7 -4.08 4.33 8.68
CA PHE A 7 -4.60 5.67 8.89
C PHE A 7 -5.94 5.67 9.63
N LEU A 8 -6.41 4.51 10.11
CA LEU A 8 -7.66 4.37 10.86
C LEU A 8 -7.69 5.31 12.07
N ASP A 9 -8.87 5.81 12.42
CA ASP A 9 -9.13 6.72 13.55
C ASP A 9 -8.37 8.05 13.55
N ILE A 10 -7.91 8.54 12.39
CA ILE A 10 -7.40 9.90 12.28
C ILE A 10 -8.46 10.90 12.77
N PRO A 11 -8.14 11.77 13.73
CA PRO A 11 -9.08 12.75 14.25
C PRO A 11 -9.58 13.66 13.12
N ILE A 12 -10.91 13.75 12.97
CA ILE A 12 -11.57 14.65 12.01
C ILE A 12 -11.25 16.12 12.35
N THR A 13 -10.98 16.42 13.61
CA THR A 13 -10.55 17.73 14.12
C THR A 13 -9.53 17.55 15.26
N GLY A 14 -8.50 18.40 15.31
CA GLY A 14 -7.50 18.38 16.39
C GLY A 14 -6.13 18.94 15.99
N THR A 15 -5.23 19.05 16.97
CA THR A 15 -3.83 19.54 16.82
C THR A 15 -2.83 18.43 16.49
N GLY A 16 -3.30 17.29 15.96
CA GLY A 16 -2.48 16.13 15.61
C GLY A 16 -2.20 16.00 14.12
N TYR A 17 -1.77 14.81 13.72
CA TYR A 17 -1.63 14.45 12.31
C TYR A 17 -2.98 14.53 11.57
N THR A 18 -2.98 15.16 10.39
CA THR A 18 -4.10 15.11 9.45
C THR A 18 -3.93 13.94 8.47
N LEU A 19 -5.02 13.47 7.85
CA LEU A 19 -4.95 12.45 6.80
C LEU A 19 -4.01 12.89 5.67
N ALA A 20 -4.15 14.13 5.20
CA ALA A 20 -3.25 14.69 4.19
C ALA A 20 -1.78 14.67 4.66
N GLY A 21 -1.51 15.01 5.92
CA GLY A 21 -0.16 14.96 6.50
C GLY A 21 0.44 13.56 6.46
N LEU A 22 -0.28 12.56 6.99
CA LEU A 22 0.19 11.17 7.06
C LEU A 22 0.35 10.52 5.69
N MET A 23 -0.59 10.79 4.79
CA MET A 23 -0.52 10.28 3.42
C MET A 23 0.62 10.92 2.64
N ASN A 24 0.91 12.21 2.84
CA ASN A 24 2.05 12.88 2.22
C ASN A 24 3.37 12.26 2.65
N VAL A 25 3.56 11.99 3.95
CA VAL A 25 4.77 11.30 4.45
C VAL A 25 4.79 9.80 4.11
N SER A 26 3.72 9.28 3.52
CA SER A 26 3.60 7.93 2.94
C SER A 26 3.80 7.89 1.42
N GLY A 27 4.19 9.01 0.81
CA GLY A 27 4.48 9.11 -0.62
C GLY A 27 3.27 9.37 -1.52
N TYR A 28 2.12 9.73 -0.93
CA TYR A 28 0.94 10.16 -1.67
C TYR A 28 0.85 11.69 -1.75
N THR A 29 0.00 12.20 -2.63
CA THR A 29 -0.39 13.61 -2.64
C THR A 29 -1.90 13.70 -2.74
N LEU A 30 -2.52 14.38 -1.77
CA LEU A 30 -3.96 14.55 -1.71
C LEU A 30 -4.34 15.94 -2.20
N THR A 31 -5.45 16.05 -2.92
CA THR A 31 -6.02 17.34 -3.33
C THR A 31 -7.54 17.26 -3.29
N GLY A 32 -8.18 18.31 -2.75
CA GLY A 32 -9.63 18.34 -2.58
C GLY A 32 -10.11 17.54 -1.37
N GLU A 33 -11.32 16.99 -1.47
CA GLU A 33 -11.97 16.25 -0.39
C GLU A 33 -11.60 14.76 -0.44
N VAL A 34 -10.75 14.33 0.49
CA VAL A 34 -10.35 12.93 0.66
C VAL A 34 -10.52 12.56 2.12
N LYS A 35 -11.17 11.44 2.38
CA LYS A 35 -11.41 10.90 3.74
C LYS A 35 -11.27 9.40 3.76
N LEU A 36 -11.27 8.82 4.96
CA LEU A 36 -11.42 7.38 5.13
C LEU A 36 -12.90 7.03 5.31
N ASP A 37 -13.30 5.90 4.75
CA ASP A 37 -14.64 5.33 4.92
C ASP A 37 -14.54 3.80 4.99
N GLU A 38 -15.67 3.12 5.19
CA GLU A 38 -15.73 1.66 5.17
C GLU A 38 -15.14 1.10 3.86
N GLY A 39 -14.23 0.13 4.00
CA GLY A 39 -13.62 -0.57 2.88
C GLY A 39 -14.52 -1.65 2.30
N ARG A 40 -13.91 -2.73 1.80
CA ARG A 40 -14.68 -3.90 1.29
C ARG A 40 -15.43 -4.65 2.38
N VAL A 41 -14.99 -4.52 3.63
CA VAL A 41 -15.67 -5.02 4.83
C VAL A 41 -15.66 -3.96 5.93
N ALA A 42 -16.64 -4.02 6.84
CA ALA A 42 -16.84 -3.06 7.93
C ALA A 42 -15.61 -2.78 8.82
N THR A 43 -14.70 -3.75 8.92
CA THR A 43 -13.50 -3.66 9.76
C THR A 43 -12.29 -3.07 9.04
N THR A 44 -12.39 -2.80 7.74
CA THR A 44 -11.31 -2.22 6.91
C THR A 44 -11.64 -0.78 6.51
N ARG A 45 -10.64 -0.03 6.06
CA ARG A 45 -10.79 1.34 5.57
C ARG A 45 -10.34 1.47 4.13
N ALA A 46 -11.14 2.18 3.35
CA ALA A 46 -10.75 2.63 2.02
C ALA A 46 -10.60 4.15 1.98
N LEU A 47 -9.85 4.66 1.00
CA LEU A 47 -9.87 6.08 0.68
C LEU A 47 -11.14 6.41 -0.09
N LEU A 48 -11.95 7.31 0.46
CA LEU A 48 -13.06 7.94 -0.23
C LEU A 48 -12.61 9.27 -0.84
N LEU A 49 -12.75 9.37 -2.16
CA LEU A 49 -12.47 10.54 -2.98
C LEU A 49 -13.79 11.26 -3.30
N GLY A 50 -13.92 12.50 -2.87
CA GLY A 50 -15.13 13.32 -2.99
C GLY A 50 -16.12 13.10 -1.85
N ASP A 51 -17.18 13.91 -1.81
CA ASP A 51 -18.24 13.82 -0.80
C ASP A 51 -19.60 13.34 -1.33
N GLY A 52 -19.72 13.13 -2.65
CA GLY A 52 -21.01 12.91 -3.31
C GLY A 52 -21.91 14.16 -3.34
N GLY A 53 -21.36 15.32 -2.96
CA GLY A 53 -21.96 16.64 -3.03
C GLY A 53 -21.12 17.55 -3.92
N SER A 54 -20.80 18.76 -3.48
CA SER A 54 -20.12 19.74 -4.35
C SER A 54 -18.61 19.57 -4.45
N LYS A 55 -18.00 18.64 -3.71
CA LYS A 55 -16.54 18.56 -3.59
C LYS A 55 -15.95 17.35 -4.30
N ALA A 56 -14.98 17.63 -5.16
CA ALA A 56 -14.11 16.63 -5.78
C ALA A 56 -12.93 16.29 -4.88
N GLY A 57 -12.38 15.10 -5.05
CA GLY A 57 -11.18 14.62 -4.35
C GLY A 57 -10.25 13.88 -5.29
N SER A 58 -8.95 13.90 -4.98
CA SER A 58 -7.97 13.11 -5.71
C SER A 58 -6.81 12.70 -4.84
N VAL A 59 -6.24 11.55 -5.18
CA VAL A 59 -5.03 11.01 -4.58
C VAL A 59 -4.07 10.64 -5.71
N LYS A 60 -2.82 11.03 -5.55
CA LYS A 60 -1.73 10.75 -6.49
C LYS A 60 -0.64 9.94 -5.81
N ARG A 61 -0.04 8.98 -6.52
CA ARG A 61 1.19 8.30 -6.10
C ARG A 61 2.08 8.02 -7.30
N THR A 62 3.39 8.14 -7.12
CA THR A 62 4.36 7.72 -8.13
C THR A 62 5.00 6.41 -7.70
N PHE A 63 4.98 5.43 -8.58
CA PHE A 63 5.77 4.21 -8.44
C PHE A 63 6.95 4.24 -9.41
N THR A 64 8.09 3.73 -8.97
CA THR A 64 9.32 3.77 -9.77
C THR A 64 9.84 2.36 -9.98
N THR A 65 10.12 2.00 -11.23
CA THR A 65 10.87 0.78 -11.56
C THR A 65 11.68 0.99 -12.85
N GLN A 66 12.83 0.33 -12.93
CA GLN A 66 13.63 0.25 -14.15
C GLN A 66 13.34 -1.04 -14.94
N ASP A 67 12.56 -1.95 -14.37
CA ASP A 67 12.28 -3.24 -14.99
C ASP A 67 11.35 -3.12 -16.19
N GLN A 68 11.31 -4.21 -16.94
CA GLN A 68 10.51 -4.35 -18.16
C GLN A 68 9.03 -4.66 -17.85
N MET A 69 8.71 -5.03 -16.61
CA MET A 69 7.34 -5.30 -16.16
C MET A 69 6.97 -4.33 -15.05
N ALA A 70 5.74 -3.82 -15.10
CA ALA A 70 5.11 -3.10 -14.00
C ALA A 70 3.63 -3.50 -13.91
N VAL A 71 3.16 -3.76 -12.71
CA VAL A 71 1.76 -4.09 -12.42
C VAL A 71 1.26 -3.15 -11.32
N ILE A 72 0.18 -2.43 -11.61
CA ILE A 72 -0.53 -1.59 -10.65
C ILE A 72 -1.87 -2.26 -10.38
N GLY A 73 -2.03 -2.82 -9.19
CA GLY A 73 -3.27 -3.47 -8.77
C GLY A 73 -3.98 -2.71 -7.66
N PHE A 74 -5.30 -2.63 -7.71
CA PHE A 74 -6.10 -1.93 -6.70
C PHE A 74 -7.57 -2.36 -6.74
N ALA A 75 -8.23 -2.30 -5.59
CA ALA A 75 -9.67 -2.38 -5.48
C ALA A 75 -10.29 -0.99 -5.66
N TYR A 76 -11.40 -0.92 -6.39
CA TYR A 76 -12.09 0.34 -6.67
C TYR A 76 -13.61 0.15 -6.75
N ARG A 77 -14.33 1.14 -6.23
CA ARG A 77 -15.80 1.25 -6.30
C ARG A 77 -16.17 2.68 -6.66
N ALA A 78 -17.06 2.88 -7.63
CA ALA A 78 -17.69 4.17 -7.89
C ALA A 78 -19.17 4.08 -7.56
N GLU A 79 -19.66 4.94 -6.67
CA GLU A 79 -21.03 4.87 -6.13
C GLU A 79 -22.07 5.39 -7.13
N ALA A 80 -21.82 6.57 -7.72
CA ALA A 80 -22.87 7.32 -8.41
C ALA A 80 -22.58 7.60 -9.89
N SER A 81 -21.31 7.63 -10.30
CA SER A 81 -20.96 8.06 -11.66
C SER A 81 -19.94 7.15 -12.37
N ARG A 82 -20.14 6.98 -13.68
CA ARG A 82 -19.16 6.37 -14.57
C ARG A 82 -18.21 7.45 -15.05
N ASP A 83 -16.97 7.39 -14.60
CA ASP A 83 -15.93 8.35 -14.98
C ASP A 83 -14.55 7.70 -14.87
N ASN A 84 -13.50 8.44 -15.17
CA ASN A 84 -12.11 7.98 -15.11
C ASN A 84 -11.80 7.30 -13.77
N VAL A 85 -11.22 6.10 -13.82
CA VAL A 85 -10.81 5.31 -12.65
C VAL A 85 -9.44 5.77 -12.18
N VAL A 86 -8.45 5.72 -13.10
CA VAL A 86 -7.07 6.16 -12.84
C VAL A 86 -6.46 6.74 -14.11
N ALA A 87 -5.73 7.83 -13.97
CA ALA A 87 -4.85 8.35 -15.01
C ALA A 87 -3.40 8.01 -14.70
N ILE A 88 -2.66 7.50 -15.67
CA ILE A 88 -1.23 7.19 -15.56
C ILE A 88 -0.49 8.04 -16.59
N THR A 89 0.32 8.98 -16.09
CA THR A 89 1.08 9.92 -16.93
C THR A 89 1.92 9.16 -17.97
N SER A 90 1.87 9.62 -19.23
CA SER A 90 2.55 9.02 -20.39
C SER A 90 2.07 7.62 -20.83
N LEU A 91 1.09 7.02 -20.15
CA LEU A 91 0.49 5.74 -20.52
C LEU A 91 -0.96 5.89 -20.99
N GLY A 92 -1.80 6.61 -20.23
CA GLY A 92 -3.19 6.85 -20.59
C GLY A 92 -4.12 6.90 -19.37
N THR A 93 -5.42 7.06 -19.64
CA THR A 93 -6.46 7.09 -18.60
C THR A 93 -7.37 5.89 -18.73
N LEU A 94 -7.55 5.15 -17.64
CA LEU A 94 -8.54 4.07 -17.55
C LEU A 94 -9.91 4.73 -17.39
N GLY A 95 -10.57 4.93 -18.53
CA GLY A 95 -11.87 5.59 -18.62
C GLY A 95 -13.01 4.60 -18.45
N TRP A 96 -14.08 5.02 -17.77
CA TRP A 96 -15.35 4.30 -17.76
C TRP A 96 -16.38 5.08 -18.57
N ASN A 97 -16.73 4.57 -19.75
CA ASN A 97 -17.64 5.25 -20.66
C ASN A 97 -19.07 5.32 -20.08
N LYS A 98 -19.64 6.52 -20.03
CA LYS A 98 -20.97 6.78 -19.47
C LYS A 98 -22.10 6.10 -20.26
N ASP A 99 -21.97 6.09 -21.58
CA ASP A 99 -23.00 5.64 -22.51
C ASP A 99 -22.97 4.12 -22.70
N THR A 100 -21.76 3.55 -22.86
CA THR A 100 -21.60 2.11 -23.16
C THR A 100 -21.32 1.24 -21.94
N ALA A 101 -21.01 1.86 -20.79
CA ALA A 101 -20.55 1.19 -19.57
C ALA A 101 -19.26 0.35 -19.72
N LYS A 102 -18.53 0.51 -20.84
CA LYS A 102 -17.28 -0.20 -21.12
C LYS A 102 -16.08 0.58 -20.61
N MET A 103 -15.03 -0.17 -20.28
CA MET A 103 -13.73 0.39 -19.94
C MET A 103 -12.94 0.73 -21.20
N THR A 104 -12.17 1.81 -21.16
CA THR A 104 -11.20 2.18 -22.21
C THR A 104 -9.85 2.47 -21.59
N PHE A 105 -8.76 2.05 -22.27
CA PHE A 105 -7.41 2.33 -21.81
C PHE A 105 -6.43 2.29 -22.97
N ALA A 106 -5.50 3.26 -23.03
CA ALA A 106 -4.45 3.32 -24.05
C ALA A 106 -4.95 3.11 -25.50
N GLY A 107 -6.14 3.64 -25.82
CA GLY A 107 -6.78 3.50 -27.14
C GLY A 107 -7.57 2.20 -27.36
N GLY A 108 -7.48 1.24 -26.44
CA GLY A 108 -8.31 0.03 -26.43
C GLY A 108 -9.66 0.24 -25.75
N GLN A 109 -10.62 -0.63 -26.09
CA GLN A 109 -11.91 -0.73 -25.41
C GLN A 109 -12.13 -2.17 -24.96
N GLY A 110 -12.53 -2.32 -23.70
CA GLY A 110 -12.85 -3.59 -23.09
C GLY A 110 -14.26 -4.08 -23.42
N SER A 111 -14.54 -5.31 -23.01
CA SER A 111 -15.82 -5.99 -23.18
C SER A 111 -16.59 -6.15 -21.88
N ALA A 112 -15.95 -5.98 -20.73
CA ALA A 112 -16.56 -6.06 -19.42
C ALA A 112 -17.66 -5.00 -19.26
N THR A 113 -18.78 -5.40 -18.69
CA THR A 113 -19.83 -4.46 -18.26
C THR A 113 -19.71 -4.31 -16.75
N ILE A 114 -19.19 -3.16 -16.34
CA ILE A 114 -19.02 -2.82 -14.92
C ILE A 114 -20.30 -2.12 -14.45
N LEU A 115 -20.71 -2.40 -13.21
CA LEU A 115 -21.88 -1.78 -12.57
C LEU A 115 -21.41 -0.79 -11.51
N LEU A 116 -22.19 0.26 -11.31
CA LEU A 116 -21.97 1.19 -10.22
C LEU A 116 -22.22 0.50 -8.88
N ASP A 117 -21.60 1.05 -7.85
CA ASP A 117 -21.75 0.67 -6.46
C ASP A 117 -21.32 -0.76 -6.09
N LEU A 118 -20.42 -1.33 -6.90
CA LEU A 118 -19.77 -2.60 -6.61
C LEU A 118 -18.25 -2.44 -6.60
N TRP A 119 -17.59 -3.26 -5.78
CA TRP A 119 -16.15 -3.36 -5.74
C TRP A 119 -15.64 -4.22 -6.91
N TYR A 120 -14.67 -3.68 -7.63
CA TYR A 120 -13.92 -4.39 -8.67
C TYR A 120 -12.43 -4.31 -8.37
N TYR A 121 -11.72 -5.40 -8.64
CA TYR A 121 -10.28 -5.43 -8.56
C TYR A 121 -9.69 -5.21 -9.95
N TYR A 122 -8.90 -4.17 -10.11
CA TYR A 122 -8.22 -3.81 -11.36
C TYR A 122 -6.74 -4.15 -11.25
N GLU A 123 -6.17 -4.67 -12.33
CA GLU A 123 -4.71 -4.75 -12.51
C GLU A 123 -4.35 -4.22 -13.89
N ILE A 124 -3.50 -3.20 -13.92
CA ILE A 124 -2.92 -2.64 -15.13
C ILE A 124 -1.51 -3.21 -15.27
N VAL A 125 -1.28 -4.01 -16.31
CA VAL A 125 0.01 -4.64 -16.60
C VAL A 125 0.67 -3.89 -17.74
N VAL A 126 1.91 -3.45 -17.54
CA VAL A 126 2.75 -2.80 -18.52
C VAL A 126 3.96 -3.70 -18.78
N ASP A 127 3.96 -4.31 -19.96
CA ASP A 127 5.01 -5.24 -20.39
C ASP A 127 5.81 -4.58 -21.53
N LYS A 128 6.95 -3.99 -21.16
CA LYS A 128 7.87 -3.35 -22.10
C LYS A 128 8.65 -4.38 -22.92
N ALA A 129 8.83 -5.60 -22.45
CA ALA A 129 9.53 -6.64 -23.21
C ALA A 129 8.69 -7.08 -24.42
N ASN A 130 7.40 -7.30 -24.20
CA ASN A 130 6.46 -7.70 -25.26
C ASN A 130 5.75 -6.51 -25.93
N GLN A 131 6.00 -5.27 -25.48
CA GLN A 131 5.37 -4.04 -25.99
C GLN A 131 3.84 -4.08 -25.86
N LEU A 132 3.34 -4.52 -24.69
CA LEU A 132 1.92 -4.67 -24.41
C LEU A 132 1.48 -3.89 -23.17
N VAL A 133 0.22 -3.48 -23.21
CA VAL A 133 -0.51 -2.98 -22.04
C VAL A 133 -1.79 -3.80 -21.91
N GLN A 134 -2.04 -4.30 -20.71
CA GLN A 134 -3.24 -5.07 -20.41
C GLN A 134 -4.00 -4.46 -19.22
N VAL A 135 -5.31 -4.58 -19.26
CA VAL A 135 -6.18 -4.29 -18.11
C VAL A 135 -6.95 -5.56 -17.78
N TRP A 136 -6.86 -5.96 -16.52
CA TRP A 136 -7.59 -7.09 -15.96
C TRP A 136 -8.58 -6.61 -14.92
N ILE A 137 -9.78 -7.20 -14.93
CA ILE A 137 -10.86 -6.86 -14.00
C ILE A 137 -11.34 -8.16 -13.36
N ASN A 138 -11.28 -8.26 -12.04
CA ASN A 138 -11.65 -9.48 -11.28
C ASN A 138 -11.00 -10.75 -11.86
N ASN A 139 -9.70 -10.68 -12.15
CA ASN A 139 -8.91 -11.74 -12.76
C ASN A 139 -9.26 -12.14 -14.20
N THR A 140 -10.09 -11.38 -14.90
CA THR A 140 -10.39 -11.58 -16.32
C THR A 140 -9.74 -10.47 -17.15
N LYS A 141 -8.96 -10.84 -18.17
CA LYS A 141 -8.35 -9.87 -19.08
C LYS A 141 -9.45 -9.19 -19.90
N ASP A 142 -9.52 -7.87 -19.81
CA ASP A 142 -10.56 -7.09 -20.48
C ASP A 142 -10.01 -6.28 -21.66
N ILE A 143 -8.80 -5.72 -21.51
CA ILE A 143 -8.13 -4.93 -22.54
C ILE A 143 -6.73 -5.50 -22.76
N GLU A 144 -6.32 -5.58 -24.02
CA GLU A 144 -4.93 -5.81 -24.43
C GLU A 144 -4.65 -4.98 -25.69
N VAL A 145 -3.66 -4.11 -25.61
CA VAL A 145 -3.25 -3.22 -26.71
C VAL A 145 -1.73 -3.10 -26.76
N ALA A 146 -1.23 -2.58 -27.88
CA ALA A 146 0.17 -2.21 -28.01
C ALA A 146 0.55 -1.12 -27.00
N LEU A 147 1.75 -1.22 -26.44
CA LEU A 147 2.32 -0.20 -25.56
C LEU A 147 2.48 1.12 -26.32
N PRO A 148 1.91 2.25 -25.82
CA PRO A 148 2.15 3.55 -26.42
C PRO A 148 3.64 3.89 -26.42
N SER A 149 4.13 4.51 -27.50
CA SER A 149 5.55 4.89 -27.62
C SER A 149 6.02 5.84 -26.50
N THR A 150 5.10 6.63 -25.93
CA THR A 150 5.36 7.49 -24.77
C THR A 150 5.67 6.72 -23.49
N ALA A 151 5.31 5.43 -23.41
CA ALA A 151 5.49 4.59 -22.23
C ALA A 151 6.66 3.60 -22.36
N GLN A 152 7.33 3.52 -23.52
CA GLN A 152 8.38 2.52 -23.80
C GLN A 152 9.55 2.57 -22.79
N PHE A 153 9.92 3.78 -22.35
CA PHE A 153 11.02 4.01 -21.41
C PHE A 153 10.52 4.56 -20.06
N LEU A 154 9.22 4.40 -19.76
CA LEU A 154 8.63 4.95 -18.56
C LEU A 154 9.19 4.25 -17.32
N THR A 155 9.87 4.98 -16.46
CA THR A 155 10.32 4.47 -15.15
C THR A 155 9.44 4.93 -14.01
N ASN A 156 8.77 6.08 -14.16
CA ASN A 156 7.94 6.69 -13.14
C ASN A 156 6.47 6.58 -13.55
N PHE A 157 5.72 5.74 -12.85
CA PHE A 157 4.29 5.57 -13.03
C PHE A 157 3.58 6.51 -12.06
N GLU A 158 3.35 7.75 -12.49
CA GLU A 158 2.54 8.71 -11.74
C GLU A 158 1.05 8.39 -11.97
N CYS A 159 0.43 7.81 -10.96
CA CYS A 159 -0.96 7.39 -10.94
C CYS A 159 -1.82 8.43 -10.20
N LEU A 160 -2.89 8.90 -10.83
CA LEU A 160 -3.87 9.81 -10.26
C LEU A 160 -5.26 9.16 -10.26
N TRP A 161 -5.80 8.92 -9.08
CA TRP A 161 -7.20 8.57 -8.88
C TRP A 161 -7.96 9.83 -8.47
N SER A 162 -9.09 10.10 -9.12
CA SER A 162 -9.85 11.32 -8.90
C SER A 162 -11.36 11.10 -9.01
N SER A 163 -12.13 11.81 -8.20
CA SER A 163 -13.57 11.95 -8.35
C SER A 163 -13.94 13.31 -8.93
N ALA A 164 -15.05 13.33 -9.67
CA ALA A 164 -15.73 14.56 -10.03
C ALA A 164 -16.58 15.04 -8.83
N ALA A 165 -17.04 16.29 -8.90
CA ALA A 165 -18.09 16.75 -7.99
C ALA A 165 -19.36 15.89 -8.16
N ASN A 166 -20.06 15.64 -7.06
CA ASN A 166 -21.25 14.80 -6.91
C ASN A 166 -21.00 13.31 -7.09
N ASP A 167 -19.73 12.88 -7.01
CA ASP A 167 -19.37 11.46 -7.06
C ASP A 167 -18.63 11.05 -5.79
N LYS A 168 -18.70 9.75 -5.50
CA LYS A 168 -17.95 9.09 -4.43
C LYS A 168 -17.25 7.89 -5.03
N LYS A 169 -15.92 7.92 -4.95
CA LYS A 169 -15.07 6.84 -5.42
C LYS A 169 -14.25 6.32 -4.26
N TYR A 170 -14.18 5.01 -4.13
CA TYR A 170 -13.42 4.33 -3.10
C TYR A 170 -12.22 3.65 -3.73
N LEU A 171 -11.05 3.80 -3.11
CA LEU A 171 -9.79 3.15 -3.48
C LEU A 171 -9.28 2.34 -2.29
N ASP A 172 -8.94 1.09 -2.54
CA ASP A 172 -8.46 0.17 -1.52
C ASP A 172 -7.44 -0.82 -2.12
N ASP A 173 -6.72 -1.54 -1.26
CA ASP A 173 -5.85 -2.68 -1.61
C ASP A 173 -4.86 -2.42 -2.75
N LEU A 174 -4.18 -1.27 -2.71
CA LEU A 174 -3.25 -0.82 -3.73
C LEU A 174 -1.92 -1.57 -3.61
N TYR A 175 -1.47 -2.20 -4.68
CA TYR A 175 -0.13 -2.73 -4.77
C TYR A 175 0.56 -2.28 -6.06
N PHE A 176 1.88 -2.30 -6.00
CA PHE A 176 2.75 -2.15 -7.15
C PHE A 176 3.72 -3.32 -7.13
N LEU A 177 3.86 -3.97 -8.28
CA LEU A 177 4.79 -5.07 -8.53
C LEU A 177 5.58 -4.70 -9.78
N ASP A 178 6.85 -5.06 -9.82
CA ASP A 178 7.68 -4.92 -10.99
C ASP A 178 8.34 -6.24 -11.39
N GLY A 179 9.15 -6.21 -12.45
CA GLY A 179 9.86 -7.37 -12.95
C GLY A 179 11.11 -7.75 -12.15
N SER A 180 11.31 -7.17 -10.95
CA SER A 180 12.49 -7.44 -10.14
C SER A 180 12.50 -8.89 -9.65
N ALA A 181 13.69 -9.45 -9.45
CA ALA A 181 13.82 -10.87 -9.09
C ALA A 181 13.12 -11.18 -7.75
N GLY A 182 12.17 -12.11 -7.77
CA GLY A 182 11.35 -12.49 -6.63
C GLY A 182 10.45 -13.69 -6.96
N GLN A 183 9.57 -14.05 -6.03
CA GLN A 183 8.53 -15.05 -6.23
C GLN A 183 7.44 -14.53 -7.17
N TYR A 184 7.10 -13.24 -7.13
CA TYR A 184 6.06 -12.65 -7.96
C TYR A 184 6.65 -11.58 -8.87
N THR A 185 6.87 -11.97 -10.13
CA THR A 185 7.34 -11.08 -11.21
C THR A 185 6.25 -10.73 -12.22
N GLU A 186 5.04 -11.21 -11.97
CA GLU A 186 3.85 -11.05 -12.81
C GLU A 186 2.63 -10.73 -11.94
N ARG A 187 1.48 -10.47 -12.59
CA ARG A 187 0.20 -10.26 -11.91
C ARG A 187 -0.08 -11.35 -10.87
N VAL A 188 -0.59 -10.93 -9.72
CA VAL A 188 -0.92 -11.82 -8.59
C VAL A 188 -2.42 -12.04 -8.45
N GLY A 189 -3.24 -11.30 -9.20
CA GLY A 189 -4.68 -11.39 -9.18
C GLY A 189 -5.32 -10.58 -8.05
N PRO A 190 -6.65 -10.69 -7.88
CA PRO A 190 -7.38 -10.04 -6.81
C PRO A 190 -6.86 -10.45 -5.43
N MET A 191 -6.57 -9.47 -4.58
CA MET A 191 -6.10 -9.70 -3.22
C MET A 191 -6.82 -8.81 -2.21
N ALA A 192 -6.56 -9.07 -0.93
CA ALA A 192 -6.88 -8.19 0.17
C ALA A 192 -5.62 -7.92 1.00
N ILE A 193 -5.46 -6.67 1.40
CA ILE A 193 -4.41 -6.18 2.28
C ILE A 193 -5.08 -5.90 3.61
N GLN A 194 -4.66 -6.62 4.65
CA GLN A 194 -5.19 -6.42 5.99
C GLN A 194 -4.06 -6.05 6.93
N ALA A 195 -4.22 -4.91 7.61
CA ALA A 195 -3.28 -4.51 8.63
C ALA A 195 -3.42 -5.38 9.88
N ARG A 196 -2.28 -5.77 10.45
CA ARG A 196 -2.21 -6.42 11.76
C ARG A 196 -1.27 -5.64 12.66
N LEU A 197 -1.71 -5.37 13.88
CA LEU A 197 -0.95 -4.60 14.86
C LEU A 197 -0.17 -5.53 15.80
N PRO A 198 0.99 -5.07 16.32
CA PRO A 198 1.66 -5.71 17.44
C PRO A 198 0.73 -5.96 18.63
N THR A 199 0.85 -7.13 19.25
CA THR A 199 0.10 -7.53 20.46
C THR A 199 0.98 -8.19 21.52
N GLU A 200 2.26 -8.40 21.22
CA GLU A 200 3.22 -9.07 22.10
C GLU A 200 4.66 -8.62 21.74
N ASP A 201 5.49 -8.42 22.76
CA ASP A 201 6.93 -8.18 22.62
C ASP A 201 7.70 -9.50 22.45
N ILE A 202 8.68 -9.55 21.53
CA ILE A 202 9.59 -10.68 21.38
C ILE A 202 11.03 -10.26 21.70
N ASP A 203 11.62 -9.42 20.87
CA ASP A 203 12.91 -8.78 21.14
C ASP A 203 12.66 -7.35 21.67
N LYS A 204 13.39 -6.95 22.71
CA LYS A 204 13.24 -5.65 23.39
C LYS A 204 14.58 -5.03 23.72
N GLU A 205 15.17 -4.36 22.75
CA GLU A 205 16.48 -3.73 22.87
C GLU A 205 16.45 -2.22 22.66
N TRP A 206 15.34 -1.69 22.14
CA TRP A 206 15.12 -0.25 22.06
C TRP A 206 14.59 0.28 23.40
N SER A 207 14.72 1.58 23.62
CA SER A 207 14.16 2.23 24.80
C SER A 207 12.75 2.73 24.50
N PRO A 208 11.73 2.38 25.32
CA PRO A 208 10.38 2.89 25.14
C PRO A 208 10.28 4.36 25.55
N SER A 209 9.40 5.13 24.91
CA SER A 209 9.14 6.53 25.27
C SER A 209 8.48 6.67 26.65
N THR A 210 7.66 5.68 27.03
CA THR A 210 6.99 5.57 28.33
C THR A 210 6.78 4.09 28.69
N GLY A 211 6.63 3.77 29.99
CA GLY A 211 6.32 2.40 30.42
C GLY A 211 7.44 1.38 30.14
N SER A 212 7.07 0.11 30.02
CA SER A 212 8.00 -1.03 29.78
C SER A 212 7.49 -2.07 28.78
N VAL A 213 6.31 -1.83 28.21
CA VAL A 213 5.66 -2.69 27.22
C VAL A 213 5.81 -2.00 25.88
N HIS A 214 6.57 -2.59 24.96
CA HIS A 214 6.99 -1.89 23.74
C HIS A 214 5.89 -1.92 22.68
N TRP A 215 5.24 -3.07 22.52
CA TRP A 215 4.17 -3.27 21.53
C TRP A 215 2.99 -2.29 21.73
N ASP A 216 2.69 -1.93 22.99
CA ASP A 216 1.66 -0.94 23.34
C ASP A 216 1.96 0.47 22.82
N LEU A 217 3.23 0.80 22.56
CA LEU A 217 3.62 2.12 22.04
C LEU A 217 3.53 2.17 20.51
N VAL A 218 3.62 1.01 19.85
CA VAL A 218 3.73 0.91 18.38
C VAL A 218 2.49 0.29 17.73
N ASN A 219 1.41 0.06 18.49
CA ASN A 219 0.14 -0.47 18.01
C ASN A 219 -0.94 0.61 17.78
N ASN A 220 -0.56 1.89 17.85
CA ASN A 220 -1.51 2.99 17.64
C ASN A 220 -1.88 3.15 16.15
N GLN A 221 -3.16 3.38 15.88
CA GLN A 221 -3.69 3.77 14.57
C GLN A 221 -4.49 5.09 14.72
N PRO A 222 -4.07 6.21 14.09
CA PRO A 222 -2.75 6.39 13.48
C PRO A 222 -1.63 6.36 14.55
N PRO A 223 -0.36 6.18 14.15
CA PRO A 223 0.78 6.33 15.06
C PRO A 223 0.82 7.70 15.75
N LYS A 224 1.31 7.74 16.99
CA LYS A 224 1.37 8.96 17.83
C LYS A 224 2.81 9.35 18.14
N ASP A 225 3.13 10.64 18.10
CA ASP A 225 4.50 11.13 18.38
C ASP A 225 4.95 10.97 19.84
N THR A 226 4.01 10.78 20.77
CA THR A 226 4.29 10.59 22.19
C THR A 226 4.54 9.14 22.57
N GLU A 227 4.17 8.19 21.70
CA GLU A 227 4.20 6.75 21.94
C GLU A 227 5.12 6.12 20.88
N PHE A 228 6.35 5.82 21.25
CA PHE A 228 7.37 5.30 20.32
C PHE A 228 8.44 4.49 21.06
N VAL A 229 9.22 3.72 20.30
CA VAL A 229 10.48 3.11 20.74
C VAL A 229 11.64 3.79 20.02
N GLN A 230 12.81 3.88 20.65
CA GLN A 230 14.00 4.50 20.06
C GLN A 230 15.29 3.77 20.44
N SER A 231 16.29 3.79 19.55
CA SER A 231 17.62 3.29 19.85
C SER A 231 18.68 4.00 19.02
N ASN A 232 19.88 4.13 19.58
CA ASN A 232 21.09 4.59 18.89
C ASN A 232 22.15 3.48 18.76
N VAL A 233 21.83 2.27 19.22
CA VAL A 233 22.76 1.13 19.27
C VAL A 233 22.63 0.32 17.99
N SER A 234 23.67 0.33 17.14
CA SER A 234 23.71 -0.49 15.93
C SER A 234 23.47 -1.97 16.24
N GLY A 235 22.58 -2.61 15.48
CA GLY A 235 22.20 -4.01 15.69
C GLY A 235 21.15 -4.23 16.79
N ALA A 236 20.76 -3.20 17.56
CA ALA A 236 19.64 -3.30 18.47
C ALA A 236 18.33 -3.49 17.69
N MET A 237 17.49 -4.39 18.18
CA MET A 237 16.28 -4.83 17.50
C MET A 237 15.10 -4.90 18.47
N ASP A 238 13.95 -4.44 17.98
CA ASP A 238 12.66 -4.69 18.60
C ASP A 238 11.79 -5.47 17.62
N THR A 239 11.29 -6.62 18.06
CA THR A 239 10.35 -7.44 17.28
C THR A 239 9.13 -7.81 18.09
N PHE A 240 8.05 -8.05 17.38
CA PHE A 240 6.71 -8.23 17.91
C PHE A 240 6.02 -9.41 17.25
N ARG A 241 4.94 -9.89 17.88
CA ARG A 241 3.94 -10.75 17.24
C ARG A 241 2.58 -10.08 17.22
N SER A 242 1.71 -10.59 16.37
CA SER A 242 0.30 -10.26 16.36
C SER A 242 -0.52 -11.53 16.53
N ASN A 243 -1.39 -11.54 17.53
CA ASN A 243 -2.38 -12.61 17.73
C ASN A 243 -3.71 -12.33 17.00
N GLN A 244 -3.79 -11.22 16.25
CA GLN A 244 -4.98 -10.88 15.48
C GLN A 244 -5.23 -11.93 14.41
N THR A 245 -6.49 -12.32 14.23
CA THR A 245 -6.87 -13.40 13.30
C THR A 245 -6.43 -13.09 11.87
N VAL A 246 -5.81 -14.07 11.23
CA VAL A 246 -5.58 -14.06 9.78
C VAL A 246 -6.83 -14.65 9.11
N PRO A 247 -7.37 -14.04 8.03
CA PRO A 247 -8.47 -14.63 7.27
C PRO A 247 -8.18 -16.08 6.88
N THR A 248 -9.15 -16.95 7.10
CA THR A 248 -8.98 -18.41 6.94
C THR A 248 -9.18 -18.90 5.51
N ASP A 249 -9.67 -18.02 4.64
CA ASP A 249 -10.25 -18.29 3.33
C ASP A 249 -9.35 -17.87 2.16
N GLY A 250 -8.15 -17.34 2.43
CA GLY A 250 -7.18 -16.93 1.42
C GLY A 250 -5.75 -17.43 1.67
N GLN A 251 -5.00 -17.63 0.60
CA GLN A 251 -3.56 -17.83 0.68
C GLN A 251 -2.88 -16.49 1.02
N VAL A 252 -1.97 -16.51 2.00
CA VAL A 252 -1.09 -15.35 2.23
C VAL A 252 0.03 -15.39 1.20
N ILE A 253 0.04 -14.42 0.29
CA ILE A 253 1.05 -14.35 -0.77
C ILE A 253 2.29 -13.56 -0.35
N ALA A 254 2.16 -12.59 0.56
CA ALA A 254 3.26 -11.77 1.06
C ALA A 254 2.91 -11.18 2.42
N VAL A 255 3.95 -10.76 3.16
CA VAL A 255 3.82 -9.99 4.40
C VAL A 255 4.45 -8.61 4.17
N GLY A 256 3.67 -7.56 4.42
CA GLY A 256 4.15 -6.19 4.42
C GLY A 256 4.47 -5.70 5.84
N ILE A 257 5.55 -4.96 6.01
CA ILE A 257 5.83 -4.18 7.22
C ILE A 257 5.74 -2.70 6.85
N THR A 258 4.97 -1.96 7.64
CA THR A 258 4.79 -0.50 7.52
C THR A 258 5.21 0.15 8.83
N VAL A 259 6.16 1.09 8.78
CA VAL A 259 6.71 1.74 9.97
C VAL A 259 6.73 3.25 9.79
N MET A 260 6.09 3.99 10.68
CA MET A 260 6.33 5.42 10.82
C MET A 260 7.59 5.64 11.66
N ASN A 261 8.58 6.33 11.10
CA ASN A 261 9.87 6.53 11.72
C ASN A 261 10.41 7.94 11.47
N ARG A 262 11.43 8.31 12.26
CA ARG A 262 12.30 9.48 12.05
C ARG A 262 13.61 9.25 12.80
N LYS A 263 14.65 9.99 12.42
CA LYS A 263 15.88 10.11 13.21
C LYS A 263 15.95 11.47 13.90
N SER A 264 16.71 11.57 15.00
CA SER A 264 16.88 12.81 15.74
C SER A 264 18.08 13.65 15.30
N ASP A 265 18.98 13.08 14.51
CA ASP A 265 20.26 13.69 14.15
C ASP A 265 20.60 13.52 12.66
N ILE A 266 21.76 14.07 12.28
CA ILE A 266 22.25 14.03 10.89
C ILE A 266 23.02 12.75 10.57
N ASP A 267 23.18 11.82 11.51
CA ASP A 267 23.98 10.61 11.30
C ASP A 267 23.34 9.71 10.23
N ALA A 268 24.18 8.92 9.56
CA ALA A 268 23.79 8.07 8.43
C ALA A 268 23.09 6.77 8.86
N ARG A 269 22.44 6.76 10.03
CA ARG A 269 21.73 5.59 10.55
C ARG A 269 20.61 5.18 9.61
N GLN A 270 20.43 3.87 9.51
CA GLN A 270 19.46 3.23 8.64
C GLN A 270 18.47 2.41 9.49
N LEU A 271 17.28 2.17 8.94
CA LEU A 271 16.25 1.35 9.59
C LEU A 271 16.10 0.03 8.86
N GLY A 272 16.41 -1.06 9.53
CA GLY A 272 16.06 -2.40 9.09
C GLY A 272 14.62 -2.72 9.44
N MET A 273 13.78 -3.06 8.46
CA MET A 273 12.48 -3.70 8.69
C MET A 273 12.66 -5.20 8.56
N VAL A 274 12.29 -5.97 9.58
CA VAL A 274 12.67 -7.38 9.69
C VAL A 274 11.47 -8.32 9.88
N VAL A 275 11.55 -9.50 9.27
CA VAL A 275 10.76 -10.68 9.63
C VAL A 275 11.69 -11.79 10.13
N GLY A 276 11.35 -12.38 11.27
CA GLY A 276 12.19 -13.29 12.06
C GLY A 276 12.76 -12.62 13.31
N GLY A 277 12.93 -13.39 14.39
CA GLY A 277 13.46 -12.90 15.67
C GLY A 277 14.99 -12.88 15.73
N LYS A 278 15.56 -12.10 16.66
CA LYS A 278 17.01 -11.98 16.81
C LYS A 278 17.66 -13.33 17.08
N GLY A 279 18.78 -13.59 16.41
CA GLY A 279 19.50 -14.87 16.52
C GLY A 279 18.83 -16.05 15.80
N GLN A 280 17.74 -15.81 15.06
CA GLN A 280 17.10 -16.79 14.17
C GLN A 280 17.37 -16.41 12.70
N THR A 281 16.90 -17.24 11.77
CA THR A 281 16.85 -16.86 10.36
C THR A 281 15.93 -15.65 10.19
N GLN A 282 16.43 -14.62 9.51
CA GLN A 282 15.73 -13.36 9.29
C GLN A 282 15.77 -12.97 7.82
N LYS A 283 14.75 -12.21 7.41
CA LYS A 283 14.81 -11.37 6.21
C LYS A 283 14.67 -9.92 6.62
N GLU A 284 15.33 -9.06 5.86
CA GLU A 284 15.43 -7.65 6.18
C GLU A 284 15.38 -6.81 4.91
N VAL A 285 14.65 -5.70 4.97
CA VAL A 285 14.71 -4.62 3.99
C VAL A 285 15.22 -3.38 4.72
N ILE A 286 16.23 -2.73 4.18
CA ILE A 286 16.88 -1.57 4.80
C ILE A 286 16.38 -0.30 4.14
N ASP A 287 15.84 0.61 4.94
CA ASP A 287 15.63 2.00 4.56
C ASP A 287 16.90 2.82 4.87
N THR A 288 17.57 3.24 3.81
CA THR A 288 18.82 4.02 3.87
C THR A 288 18.58 5.52 4.00
N ASP A 289 17.35 5.98 3.76
CA ASP A 289 17.03 7.39 3.55
C ASP A 289 16.11 7.92 4.67
N LEU A 290 16.56 7.74 5.92
CA LEU A 290 15.83 8.24 7.08
C LEU A 290 15.82 9.76 7.14
N LEU A 291 14.68 10.32 7.56
CA LEU A 291 14.46 11.75 7.67
C LEU A 291 14.38 12.18 9.14
N THR A 292 14.70 13.45 9.41
CA THR A 292 14.48 14.05 10.74
C THR A 292 13.01 14.43 10.98
N THR A 293 12.20 14.35 9.93
CA THR A 293 10.75 14.46 9.97
C THR A 293 10.12 13.07 9.86
N PRO A 294 8.88 12.87 10.36
CA PRO A 294 8.15 11.62 10.18
C PRO A 294 8.12 11.17 8.71
N LYS A 295 8.34 9.86 8.50
CA LYS A 295 8.32 9.16 7.21
C LYS A 295 7.67 7.79 7.42
N TYR A 296 6.90 7.31 6.46
CA TYR A 296 6.55 5.89 6.39
C TYR A 296 7.54 5.13 5.52
N SER A 297 8.05 4.04 6.08
CA SER A 297 8.89 3.07 5.38
C SER A 297 8.13 1.78 5.22
N TYR A 298 8.34 1.13 4.09
CA TYR A 298 7.62 -0.06 3.68
C TYR A 298 8.60 -1.17 3.31
N ALA A 299 8.31 -2.39 3.74
CA ALA A 299 8.99 -3.60 3.32
C ALA A 299 7.95 -4.64 2.91
N VAL A 300 8.28 -5.45 1.91
CA VAL A 300 7.44 -6.57 1.47
C VAL A 300 8.30 -7.82 1.43
N PHE A 301 7.78 -8.90 2.01
CA PHE A 301 8.42 -10.21 2.06
C PHE A 301 7.51 -11.24 1.42
N GLU A 302 7.87 -11.73 0.24
CA GLU A 302 7.07 -12.70 -0.52
C GLU A 302 7.12 -14.11 0.08
N THR A 303 8.18 -14.41 0.84
CA THR A 303 8.42 -15.70 1.49
C THR A 303 8.80 -15.53 2.95
N ALA A 304 8.46 -16.53 3.77
CA ALA A 304 8.84 -16.60 5.17
C ALA A 304 10.37 -16.60 5.35
N PRO A 305 10.92 -16.32 6.55
CA PRO A 305 12.37 -16.21 6.75
C PRO A 305 13.16 -17.44 6.29
N ASP A 306 12.59 -18.64 6.46
CA ASP A 306 13.17 -19.92 6.03
C ASP A 306 13.05 -20.20 4.52
N GLY A 307 12.44 -19.29 3.75
CA GLY A 307 12.20 -19.42 2.31
C GLY A 307 10.90 -20.15 1.95
N SER A 308 10.12 -20.61 2.93
CA SER A 308 8.82 -21.23 2.68
C SER A 308 7.75 -20.21 2.30
N THR A 309 6.62 -20.70 1.75
CA THR A 309 5.44 -19.88 1.50
C THR A 309 4.77 -19.46 2.80
N TRP A 310 4.22 -18.25 2.83
CA TRP A 310 3.44 -17.80 3.98
C TRP A 310 2.17 -18.63 4.19
N THR A 311 1.86 -18.91 5.46
CA THR A 311 0.64 -19.58 5.91
C THR A 311 0.06 -18.79 7.09
N ALA A 312 -1.23 -18.95 7.40
CA ALA A 312 -1.82 -18.30 8.57
C ALA A 312 -1.03 -18.57 9.86
N THR A 313 -0.49 -19.79 10.00
CA THR A 313 0.38 -20.18 11.11
C THR A 313 1.72 -19.45 11.07
N SER A 314 2.40 -19.41 9.92
CA SER A 314 3.74 -18.77 9.85
C SER A 314 3.65 -17.26 10.03
N VAL A 315 2.61 -16.60 9.53
CA VAL A 315 2.40 -15.14 9.75
C VAL A 315 2.08 -14.82 11.22
N THR A 316 1.41 -15.71 11.94
CA THR A 316 1.12 -15.50 13.38
C THR A 316 2.35 -15.74 14.26
N ASN A 317 3.19 -16.73 13.91
CA ASN A 317 4.31 -17.15 14.75
C ASN A 317 5.63 -16.43 14.45
N THR A 318 5.80 -15.89 13.25
CA THR A 318 7.03 -15.20 12.84
C THR A 318 7.07 -13.81 13.45
N PRO A 319 8.09 -13.49 14.28
CA PRO A 319 8.26 -12.13 14.78
C PRO A 319 8.49 -11.15 13.63
N PHE A 320 8.05 -9.91 13.79
CA PHE A 320 8.31 -8.82 12.85
C PHE A 320 8.67 -7.54 13.61
N GLY A 321 9.44 -6.65 13.01
CA GLY A 321 9.77 -5.39 13.68
C GLY A 321 10.87 -4.60 13.00
N VAL A 322 11.71 -3.96 13.82
CA VAL A 322 12.73 -3.02 13.35
C VAL A 322 14.08 -3.24 14.00
N ALA A 323 15.15 -2.88 13.29
CA ALA A 323 16.50 -2.91 13.78
C ALA A 323 17.31 -1.67 13.36
N VAL A 324 18.21 -1.22 14.24
CA VAL A 324 19.14 -0.13 13.89
C VAL A 324 20.24 -0.68 13.00
N ARG A 325 20.51 -0.01 11.88
CA ARG A 325 21.61 -0.34 10.97
C ARG A 325 22.61 0.82 10.89
N PRO A 326 23.91 0.50 10.73
CA PRO A 326 24.98 1.49 10.83
C PRO A 326 24.84 2.59 9.79
#